data_AF-X1K5D6-F1
#
_entry.id   AF-X1K5D6-F1
#
_cell.length_a   1.000
_cell.length_b   1.000
_cell.length_c   1.000
_cell.angle_alpha   90.00
_cell.angle_beta   90.00
_cell.angle_gamma   90.00
#
_symmetry.space_group_name_H-M   'P 1'
#
loop_
_entity.id
_entity.type
_entity.pdbx_description
1 polymer ?
#
loop_
_entity_poly.entity_id
_entity_poly.type
_entity_poly.pdbx_seq_one_letter_code
_entity_poly.pdbx_strand_id
1 'polypeptide(L)' 'DEYLALRRIISSERESEGASTKNPPSTKKNSRKKDPKMARALRQANIRGRKKNGKLKKGWSQGKIMTTAHRIKRRM' A
#
# COMPACT_ATOMS: atom_id res chain seq x y z
N ASP A 1 -47.17 20.71 15.40
CA ASP A 1 -46.17 19.82 14.79
C ASP A 1 -44.92 20.52 14.25
N GLU A 2 -45.00 21.76 13.79
CA GLU A 2 -43.85 22.50 13.25
C GLU A 2 -42.75 22.82 14.28
N TYR A 3 -43.15 23.07 15.54
CA TYR A 3 -42.21 23.37 16.63
C TYR A 3 -41.31 22.18 17.00
N LEU A 4 -41.83 20.96 16.85
CA LEU A 4 -41.08 19.72 17.06
C LEU A 4 -40.11 19.45 15.91
N ALA A 5 -40.53 19.77 14.68
CA ALA A 5 -39.67 19.68 13.50
C ALA A 5 -38.47 20.63 13.60
N LEU A 6 -38.71 21.88 14.04
CA LEU A 6 -37.64 22.87 14.27
C LEU A 6 -36.66 22.42 15.35
N ARG A 7 -37.15 21.89 16.49
CA ARG A 7 -36.28 21.35 17.54
C ARG A 7 -35.43 20.18 17.03
N ARG A 8 -35.99 19.30 16.20
CA ARG A 8 -35.30 18.14 15.64
C ARG A 8 -34.19 18.54 14.67
N ILE A 9 -34.42 19.56 13.84
CA ILE A 9 -33.43 20.07 12.89
C ILE A 9 -32.25 20.68 13.66
N ILE A 10 -32.53 21.58 14.62
CA ILE A 10 -31.52 22.24 15.45
C ILE A 10 -30.69 21.22 16.25
N SER A 11 -31.32 20.18 16.81
CA SER A 11 -30.58 19.11 17.49
C SER A 11 -29.70 18.31 16.52
N SER A 12 -30.17 18.06 15.30
CA SER A 12 -29.40 17.30 14.30
C SER A 12 -28.19 18.07 13.76
N GLU A 13 -28.30 19.39 13.60
CA GLU A 13 -27.18 20.23 13.17
C GLU A 13 -26.06 20.21 14.22
N ARG A 14 -26.42 20.35 15.51
CA ARG A 14 -25.45 20.33 16.62
C ARG A 14 -24.75 18.98 16.79
N GLU A 15 -25.44 17.87 16.51
CA GLU A 15 -24.85 16.53 16.51
C GLU A 15 -23.89 16.31 15.33
N SER A 16 -24.11 16.99 14.20
CA SER A 16 -23.27 16.89 13.00
C SER A 16 -21.97 17.69 13.08
N GLU A 17 -21.93 18.79 13.83
CA GLU A 17 -20.72 19.63 13.97
C GLU A 17 -19.61 18.97 14.82
N GLY A 18 -19.96 18.00 15.66
CA GLY A 18 -19.02 17.29 16.53
C GLY A 18 -18.32 16.09 15.89
N ALA A 19 -18.71 15.69 14.67
CA ALA A 19 -18.11 14.56 13.95
C ALA A 19 -16.78 14.99 13.29
N SER A 20 -15.83 15.44 14.11
CA SER A 20 -14.43 15.57 13.73
C SER A 20 -13.99 14.23 13.14
N THR A 21 -13.59 14.26 11.87
CA THR A 21 -13.06 13.12 11.12
C THR A 21 -11.78 12.64 11.81
N LYS A 22 -11.93 11.78 12.82
CA LYS A 22 -10.81 11.06 13.44
C LYS A 22 -10.22 10.14 12.38
N ASN A 23 -9.19 10.62 11.70
CA ASN A 23 -8.32 9.77 10.88
C ASN A 23 -7.90 8.59 11.77
N PRO A 24 -8.07 7.33 11.32
CA PRO A 24 -7.71 6.19 12.13
C PRO A 24 -6.23 6.32 12.50
N PRO A 25 -5.84 6.01 13.76
CA PRO A 25 -4.46 6.13 14.19
C PRO A 25 -3.58 5.33 13.23
N SER A 26 -2.64 6.00 12.58
CA SER A 26 -1.74 5.34 11.63
C SER A 26 -1.00 4.23 12.39
N THR A 27 -1.33 2.97 12.11
CA THR A 27 -0.61 1.84 12.68
C THR A 27 0.86 2.02 12.33
N LYS A 28 1.73 2.18 13.34
CA LYS A 28 3.17 2.33 13.13
C LYS A 28 3.65 1.13 12.32
N LYS A 29 4.00 1.34 11.04
CA LYS A 29 4.52 0.28 10.17
C LYS A 29 5.89 -0.12 10.74
N ASN A 30 6.00 -1.33 11.29
CA ASN A 30 7.28 -1.88 11.71
C ASN A 30 8.25 -1.84 10.53
N SER A 31 9.23 -0.93 10.60
CA SER A 31 10.27 -0.83 9.58
C SER A 31 11.18 -2.06 9.71
N ARG A 32 10.99 -3.03 8.82
CA ARG A 32 11.89 -4.17 8.76
C ARG A 32 13.29 -3.70 8.37
N LYS A 33 14.32 -4.35 8.92
CA LYS A 33 15.73 -4.09 8.57
C LYS A 33 15.89 -4.14 7.05
N LYS A 34 16.64 -3.18 6.50
CA LYS A 34 16.91 -3.10 5.06
C LYS A 34 17.72 -4.34 4.64
N ASP A 35 17.33 -4.96 3.52
CA ASP A 35 18.06 -6.07 2.91
C ASP A 35 18.71 -5.62 1.58
N PRO A 36 19.96 -5.12 1.61
CA PRO A 36 20.62 -4.59 0.42
C PRO A 36 20.94 -5.68 -0.61
N LYS A 37 21.18 -6.93 -0.16
CA LYS A 37 21.42 -8.07 -1.07
C LYS A 37 20.15 -8.39 -1.86
N MET A 38 18.99 -8.40 -1.19
CA MET A 38 17.72 -8.57 -1.88
C MET A 38 17.44 -7.45 -2.90
N ALA A 39 17.72 -6.20 -2.53
CA ALA A 39 17.55 -5.07 -3.44
C ALA A 39 18.44 -5.19 -4.70
N ARG A 40 19.69 -5.66 -4.56
CA ARG A 40 20.58 -5.94 -5.69
C ARG A 40 20.06 -7.10 -6.55
N ALA A 41 19.64 -8.19 -5.91
CA ALA A 41 19.09 -9.36 -6.60
C ALA A 41 17.81 -9.04 -7.38
N LEU A 42 16.91 -8.23 -6.82
CA LEU A 42 15.69 -7.77 -7.49
C LEU A 42 16.00 -6.92 -8.72
N ARG A 43 17.01 -6.06 -8.67
CA ARG A 43 17.44 -5.29 -9.84
C ARG A 43 17.90 -6.22 -10.97
N GLN A 44 18.75 -7.20 -10.67
CA GLN A 44 19.21 -8.17 -11.65
C GLN A 44 18.04 -9.02 -12.22
N ALA A 45 17.12 -9.47 -11.37
CA ALA A 45 15.95 -10.24 -11.79
C ALA A 45 15.01 -9.42 -12.69
N ASN A 46 14.79 -8.13 -12.38
CA ASN A 46 14.00 -7.24 -13.22
C ASN A 46 14.67 -6.98 -14.57
N ILE A 47 16.00 -6.80 -14.63
CA ILE A 47 16.72 -6.66 -15.92
C ILE A 47 16.50 -7.88 -16.81
N ARG A 48 16.47 -9.09 -16.21
CA ARG A 48 16.19 -10.33 -16.94
C ARG A 48 14.74 -10.42 -17.39
N GLY A 49 13.78 -10.09 -16.51
CA GLY A 49 12.36 -10.36 -16.69
C GLY A 49 11.50 -9.22 -17.24
N ARG A 50 11.99 -7.98 -17.24
CA ARG A 50 11.27 -6.80 -17.77
C ARG A 50 11.85 -6.35 -19.11
N LYS A 51 11.00 -5.73 -19.91
CA LYS A 51 11.34 -4.99 -21.12
C LYS A 51 11.81 -3.57 -20.74
N LYS A 52 12.38 -2.84 -21.70
CA LYS A 52 12.81 -1.43 -21.50
C LYS A 52 11.66 -0.51 -21.04
N ASN A 53 10.43 -0.80 -21.47
CA ASN A 53 9.22 -0.07 -21.05
C ASN A 53 8.67 -0.50 -19.68
N GLY A 54 9.40 -1.29 -18.90
CA GLY A 54 9.00 -1.74 -17.57
C GLY A 54 7.98 -2.87 -17.53
N LYS A 55 7.36 -3.26 -18.67
CA LYS A 55 6.45 -4.41 -18.75
C LYS A 55 7.21 -5.73 -18.63
N LEU A 56 6.55 -6.78 -18.17
CA LEU A 56 7.14 -8.13 -18.13
C LEU A 56 7.34 -8.68 -19.55
N LYS A 57 8.40 -9.47 -19.74
CA LYS A 57 8.60 -10.27 -20.96
C LYS A 57 7.55 -11.39 -21.02
N LYS A 58 7.24 -11.90 -22.22
CA LYS A 58 6.32 -13.04 -22.38
C LYS A 58 6.81 -14.23 -21.55
N GLY A 59 5.91 -14.89 -20.81
CA GLY A 59 6.26 -16.01 -19.92
C GLY A 59 7.00 -15.62 -18.63
N TRP A 60 7.12 -14.32 -18.35
CA TRP A 60 7.56 -13.81 -17.05
C TRP A 60 6.37 -13.32 -16.22
N SER A 61 6.39 -13.64 -14.94
CA SER A 61 5.45 -13.17 -13.92
C SER A 61 6.21 -12.55 -12.76
N GLN A 62 5.53 -11.77 -11.92
CA GLN A 62 6.13 -11.23 -10.70
C GLN A 62 6.66 -12.36 -9.79
N GLY A 63 5.92 -13.48 -9.70
CA GLY A 63 6.38 -14.67 -8.98
C GLY A 63 7.72 -15.19 -9.51
N LYS A 64 7.86 -15.29 -10.85
CA LYS A 64 9.12 -15.75 -11.48
C LYS A 64 10.29 -14.79 -11.23
N ILE A 65 10.03 -13.48 -11.17
CA ILE A 65 11.03 -12.48 -10.78
C ILE A 65 11.48 -12.71 -9.34
N MET A 66 10.55 -12.88 -8.40
CA MET A 66 10.88 -13.11 -6.99
C MET A 66 11.66 -14.41 -6.79
N THR A 67 11.22 -15.51 -7.39
CA THR A 67 11.94 -16.79 -7.34
C THR A 67 13.36 -16.66 -7.89
N THR A 68 13.52 -15.91 -8.99
CA THR A 68 14.83 -15.62 -9.58
C THR A 68 15.68 -14.75 -8.66
N ALA A 69 15.11 -13.72 -8.04
CA ALA A 69 15.81 -12.85 -7.10
C ALA A 69 16.31 -13.64 -5.87
N HIS A 70 15.47 -14.51 -5.30
CA HIS A 70 15.90 -15.39 -4.20
C HIS A 70 17.00 -16.38 -4.61
N ARG A 71 16.99 -16.89 -5.86
CA ARG A 71 18.09 -17.72 -6.39
C ARG A 71 19.39 -16.92 -6.55
N ILE A 72 19.31 -15.69 -7.04
CA ILE A 72 20.46 -14.79 -7.18
C ILE A 72 21.03 -14.43 -5.80
N LYS A 73 20.17 -14.01 -4.86
CA LYS A 73 20.56 -13.64 -3.50
C LYS A 73 21.29 -14.78 -2.78
N ARG A 74 20.86 -16.04 -2.96
CA ARG A 74 21.53 -17.21 -2.37
C ARG A 74 22.97 -17.42 -2.88
N ARG A 75 23.34 -16.82 -4.00
CA ARG A 75 24.69 -16.90 -4.59
C ARG A 75 25.52 -15.63 -4.36
N MET A 76 25.04 -14.69 -3.53
CA MET A 76 25.69 -13.42 -3.14
C MET A 76 26.13 -13.43 -1.69
#